data_AF-A0A1V0DDC4-F1
#
_entry.id   AF-A0A1V0DDC4-F1
#
_cell.length_a   1.000
_cell.length_b   1.000
_cell.length_c   1.000
_cell.angle_alpha   90.00
_cell.angle_beta   90.00
_cell.angle_gamma   90.00
#
_symmetry.space_group_name_H-M   'P 1'
#
loop_
_entity.id
_entity.type
_entity.pdbx_description
1 polymer ?
#
loop_
_entity_poly.entity_id
_entity_poly.type
_entity_poly.pdbx_seq_one_letter_code
_entity_poly.pdbx_strand_id
1 'polypeptide(L)'
;MIATPLTAIGPLQGAAQAFRLGMDATGCEALHAFIQTLTRALQTAPSEAMAIALQPWLEALGNAYRRGDYLGVADLLEYRIAPILIHHTGSSYRPLGSPAPLA
;
A
#
# COMPACT_ATOMS: atom_id res chain seq x y z
N MET A 1 14.93 -12.00 11.54
CA MET A 1 14.77 -10.78 10.71
C MET A 1 13.33 -10.30 10.88
N ILE A 2 13.13 -9.09 11.41
CA ILE A 2 11.79 -8.53 11.63
C ILE A 2 11.28 -8.04 10.27
N ALA A 3 10.16 -8.58 9.78
CA ALA A 3 9.55 -8.14 8.54
C ALA A 3 9.00 -6.72 8.75
N THR A 4 9.79 -5.72 8.38
CA THR A 4 9.43 -4.32 8.55
C THR A 4 8.31 -3.99 7.57
N PRO A 5 7.27 -3.23 7.95
CA PRO A 5 6.19 -2.84 7.03
C PRO A 5 6.69 -2.12 5.74
N LEU A 6 7.92 -1.62 5.77
CA LEU A 6 8.68 -1.11 4.61
C LEU A 6 8.80 -2.10 3.45
N THR A 7 8.90 -3.41 3.70
CA THR A 7 8.99 -4.40 2.61
C THR A 7 7.71 -4.49 1.79
N ALA A 8 6.58 -4.00 2.32
CA ALA A 8 5.30 -3.97 1.62
C ALA A 8 5.20 -2.80 0.61
N ILE A 9 6.10 -1.81 0.67
CA ILE A 9 6.03 -0.61 -0.20
C ILE A 9 6.31 -0.95 -1.67
N GLY A 10 7.28 -1.81 -1.96
CA GLY A 10 7.59 -2.22 -3.33
C GLY A 10 6.41 -2.92 -4.03
N PRO A 11 5.82 -3.97 -3.43
CA PRO A 11 4.62 -4.63 -3.95
C PRO A 11 3.42 -3.67 -4.09
N LEU A 12 3.26 -2.72 -3.16
CA LEU A 12 2.22 -1.70 -3.23
C LEU A 12 2.37 -0.82 -4.48
N GLN A 13 3.58 -0.33 -4.76
CA GLN A 13 3.86 0.48 -5.95
C GLN A 13 3.64 -0.32 -7.24
N GLY A 14 4.07 -1.59 -7.26
CA GLY A 14 3.86 -2.49 -8.39
C GLY A 14 2.37 -2.69 -8.69
N ALA A 15 1.54 -2.87 -7.65
CA ALA A 15 0.10 -3.02 -7.80
C ALA A 15 -0.56 -1.75 -8.34
N ALA A 16 -0.24 -0.58 -7.76
CA ALA A 16 -0.80 0.70 -8.20
C ALA A 16 -0.42 1.01 -9.66
N GLN A 17 0.84 0.78 -10.05
CA GLN A 17 1.29 1.02 -11.41
C GLN A 17 0.65 0.06 -12.43
N ALA A 18 0.57 -1.23 -12.10
CA ALA A 18 -0.04 -2.22 -12.99
C ALA A 18 -1.53 -1.93 -13.22
N PHE A 19 -2.28 -1.56 -12.18
CA PHE A 19 -3.68 -1.17 -12.33
C PHE A 19 -3.86 0.11 -13.14
N ARG A 20 -2.99 1.13 -12.99
CA ARG A 20 -3.02 2.34 -13.83
C ARG A 20 -2.76 2.03 -15.31
N LEU A 21 -1.99 0.99 -15.61
CA LEU A 21 -1.69 0.54 -16.97
C LEU A 21 -2.73 -0.44 -17.54
N GLY A 22 -3.78 -0.78 -16.79
CA GLY A 22 -4.78 -1.79 -17.19
C GLY A 22 -4.22 -3.22 -17.22
N MET A 23 -3.12 -3.47 -16.52
CA MET A 23 -2.50 -4.79 -16.41
C MET A 23 -3.10 -5.55 -15.22
N ASP A 24 -4.38 -5.91 -15.31
CA ASP A 24 -5.16 -6.41 -14.18
C ASP A 24 -4.57 -7.67 -13.53
N ALA A 25 -4.09 -8.64 -14.33
CA ALA A 25 -3.47 -9.86 -13.81
C ALA A 25 -2.21 -9.55 -12.98
N THR A 26 -1.32 -8.72 -13.53
CA THR A 26 -0.10 -8.27 -12.84
C THR A 26 -0.43 -7.43 -11.60
N GLY A 27 -1.45 -6.58 -11.68
CA GLY A 27 -1.93 -5.77 -10.56
C GLY A 27 -2.48 -6.64 -9.43
N CYS A 28 -3.25 -7.68 -9.76
CA CYS A 28 -3.76 -8.66 -8.80
C CYS A 28 -2.64 -9.44 -8.11
N GLU A 29 -1.64 -9.91 -8.88
CA GLU A 29 -0.47 -10.59 -8.30
C GLU A 29 0.31 -9.69 -7.33
N ALA A 30 0.57 -8.45 -7.74
CA ALA A 30 1.27 -7.48 -6.90
C ALA A 30 0.45 -7.08 -5.67
N LEU A 31 -0.87 -6.92 -5.81
CA LEU A 31 -1.78 -6.63 -4.70
C LEU A 31 -1.82 -7.80 -3.71
N HIS A 32 -1.84 -9.04 -4.19
CA HIS A 32 -1.79 -10.22 -3.35
C HIS A 32 -0.46 -10.31 -2.58
N ALA A 33 0.66 -10.05 -3.26
CA ALA A 33 1.98 -9.98 -2.62
C ALA A 33 2.06 -8.87 -1.56
N PHE A 34 1.45 -7.71 -1.83
CA PHE A 34 1.29 -6.62 -0.86
C PHE A 34 0.52 -7.08 0.38
N ILE A 35 -0.66 -7.67 0.21
CA ILE A 35 -1.50 -8.14 1.33
C ILE A 35 -0.72 -9.16 2.17
N GLN A 36 -0.10 -10.16 1.54
CA GLN A 36 0.69 -11.17 2.27
C GLN A 36 1.84 -10.54 3.08
N THR A 37 2.54 -9.57 2.51
CA THR A 37 3.64 -8.87 3.18
C THR A 37 3.14 -8.02 4.34
N LEU A 38 2.03 -7.30 4.14
CA LEU A 38 1.39 -6.48 5.17
C LEU A 38 0.90 -7.34 6.34
N THR A 39 0.23 -8.46 6.07
CA THR A 39 -0.24 -9.40 7.10
C THR A 39 0.92 -9.94 7.94
N ARG A 40 2.03 -10.35 7.30
CA ARG A 40 3.23 -10.80 8.03
C ARG A 40 3.82 -9.68 8.88
N ALA A 41 3.93 -8.48 8.35
CA ALA A 41 4.47 -7.33 9.10
C ALA A 41 3.61 -7.04 10.35
N LEU A 42 2.29 -6.99 10.20
CA LEU A 42 1.34 -6.79 11.30
C LEU A 42 1.40 -7.89 12.37
N GLN A 43 1.64 -9.15 11.97
CA GLN A 43 1.80 -10.26 12.91
C GLN A 43 3.12 -10.20 13.69
N THR A 44 4.19 -9.72 13.05
CA THR A 44 5.54 -9.69 13.68
C THR A 44 5.79 -8.47 14.56
N ALA A 45 5.11 -7.36 14.29
CA ALA A 45 5.23 -6.12 15.05
C ALA A 45 3.88 -5.38 15.05
N PRO A 46 2.92 -5.84 15.87
CA PRO A 46 1.59 -5.22 15.93
C PRO A 46 1.72 -3.83 16.53
N SER A 47 1.60 -2.79 15.69
CA SER A 47 1.30 -1.44 16.14
C SER A 47 -0.21 -1.27 16.08
N GLU A 48 -0.86 -1.27 17.25
CA GLU A 48 -2.31 -1.07 17.38
C GLU A 48 -2.75 0.24 16.68
N ALA A 49 -1.94 1.30 16.81
CA ALA A 49 -2.14 2.57 16.11
C ALA A 49 -2.12 2.41 14.58
N MET A 50 -1.20 1.62 14.03
CA MET A 50 -1.12 1.35 12.59
C MET A 50 -2.33 0.53 12.10
N ALA A 51 -2.74 -0.47 12.88
CA ALA A 51 -3.91 -1.29 12.54
C ALA A 51 -5.20 -0.45 12.51
N ILE A 52 -5.42 0.41 13.52
CA ILE A 52 -6.54 1.35 13.58
C ILE A 52 -6.50 2.31 12.39
N ALA A 53 -5.32 2.86 12.06
CA ALA A 53 -5.17 3.78 10.93
C ALA A 53 -5.45 3.12 9.57
N LEU A 54 -5.04 1.86 9.38
CA LEU A 54 -5.20 1.12 8.13
C LEU A 54 -6.63 0.57 7.92
N GLN A 55 -7.33 0.22 8.99
CA GLN A 55 -8.63 -0.46 8.92
C GLN A 55 -9.65 0.16 7.95
N PRO A 56 -9.96 1.48 7.99
CA PRO A 56 -10.93 2.06 7.07
C PRO A 56 -10.47 1.99 5.60
N TRP A 57 -9.16 2.02 5.35
CA TRP A 57 -8.60 2.01 4.00
C TRP A 57 -8.53 0.60 3.41
N LEU A 58 -8.29 -0.42 4.25
CA LEU A 58 -8.36 -1.82 3.81
C LEU A 58 -9.79 -2.21 3.41
N GLU A 59 -10.79 -1.71 4.13
CA GLU A 59 -12.20 -1.90 3.76
C GLU A 59 -12.52 -1.19 2.43
N ALA A 60 -12.11 0.08 2.28
CA ALA A 60 -12.28 0.82 1.04
C ALA A 60 -11.59 0.14 -0.15
N LEU A 61 -10.38 -0.40 0.06
CA LEU A 61 -9.61 -1.13 -0.93
C LEU A 61 -10.34 -2.40 -1.39
N GLY A 62 -10.84 -3.20 -0.44
CA GLY A 62 -11.64 -4.38 -0.74
C GLY A 62 -12.94 -4.04 -1.48
N ASN A 63 -13.57 -2.91 -1.15
CA ASN A 63 -14.76 -2.42 -1.85
C ASN A 63 -14.46 -1.98 -3.29
N ALA A 64 -13.37 -1.23 -3.52
CA ALA A 64 -12.95 -0.83 -4.85
C ALA A 64 -12.59 -2.05 -5.72
N TYR A 65 -11.81 -2.99 -5.17
CA TYR A 65 -11.43 -4.21 -5.85
C TYR A 65 -12.64 -5.06 -6.27
N ARG A 66 -13.63 -5.27 -5.38
CA ARG A 66 -14.85 -6.03 -5.70
C ARG A 66 -15.70 -5.40 -6.81
N ARG A 67 -15.63 -4.08 -6.98
CA ARG A 67 -16.32 -3.37 -8.06
C ARG A 67 -15.55 -3.37 -9.38
N GLY A 68 -14.34 -3.92 -9.43
CA GLY A 68 -13.44 -3.79 -10.58
C GLY A 68 -12.90 -2.36 -10.77
N ASP A 69 -12.97 -1.53 -9.73
CA ASP A 69 -12.48 -0.14 -9.75
C ASP A 69 -10.97 -0.12 -9.48
N TYR A 70 -10.19 -0.62 -10.44
CA TYR A 70 -8.74 -0.78 -10.31
C TYR A 70 -7.99 0.55 -10.22
N LEU A 71 -8.54 1.62 -10.81
CA LEU A 71 -7.98 2.95 -10.66
C LEU A 71 -8.16 3.46 -9.22
N GLY A 72 -9.35 3.26 -8.63
CA GLY A 72 -9.60 3.55 -7.22
C GLY A 72 -8.75 2.69 -6.28
N VAL A 73 -8.48 1.43 -6.64
CA VAL A 73 -7.52 0.58 -5.91
C VAL A 73 -6.12 1.20 -5.93
N ALA A 74 -5.62 1.62 -7.09
CA ALA A 74 -4.31 2.27 -7.22
C ALA A 74 -4.22 3.55 -6.37
N ASP A 75 -5.25 4.40 -6.42
CA ASP A 75 -5.27 5.65 -5.66
C ASP A 75 -5.31 5.42 -4.14
N LEU A 76 -6.06 4.42 -3.68
CA LEU A 76 -6.11 4.03 -2.26
C LEU A 76 -4.76 3.51 -1.78
N LEU A 77 -4.10 2.66 -2.58
CA LEU A 77 -2.77 2.16 -2.28
C LEU A 77 -1.76 3.31 -2.15
N GLU A 78 -1.71 4.20 -3.15
CA GLU A 78 -0.68 5.23 -3.27
C GLU A 78 -0.88 6.41 -2.31
N TYR A 79 -2.12 6.90 -2.16
CA TYR A 79 -2.39 8.15 -1.45
C TYR A 79 -2.98 7.96 -0.06
N ARG A 80 -3.47 6.76 0.30
CA ARG A 80 -4.04 6.50 1.63
C ARG A 80 -3.21 5.50 2.43
N ILE A 81 -2.92 4.34 1.84
CA ILE A 81 -2.27 3.24 2.55
C ILE A 81 -0.77 3.46 2.66
N ALA A 82 -0.08 3.82 1.57
CA ALA A 82 1.36 4.03 1.61
C ALA A 82 1.78 5.06 2.67
N PRO A 83 1.19 6.27 2.76
CA PRO A 83 1.59 7.27 3.76
C PRO A 83 1.51 6.77 5.19
N ILE A 84 0.50 5.95 5.52
CA ILE A 84 0.34 5.36 6.85
C ILE A 84 1.48 4.40 7.16
N LEU A 85 1.81 3.51 6.22
CA LEU A 85 2.92 2.56 6.36
C LEU A 85 4.25 3.29 6.53
N ILE A 86 4.46 4.36 5.77
CA ILE A 86 5.69 5.18 5.80
C ILE A 86 5.84 5.88 7.15
N HIS A 87 4.78 6.54 7.62
CA HIS A 87 4.79 7.26 8.90
C HIS A 87 5.09 6.33 10.07
N HIS A 88 4.51 5.13 10.08
CA HIS A 88 4.69 4.16 11.16
C HIS A 88 5.99 3.35 11.06
N THR A 89 6.67 3.39 9.91
CA THR A 89 7.99 2.75 9.72
C THR A 89 9.16 3.72 9.90
N GLY A 90 8.91 5.01 10.14
CA GLY A 90 9.95 6.03 10.30
C GLY A 90 10.74 6.34 9.02
N SER A 91 10.23 5.95 7.85
CA SER A 91 10.95 6.08 6.58
C SER A 91 10.58 7.36 5.83
N SER A 92 11.56 8.00 5.17
CA SER A 92 11.36 9.14 4.26
C SER A 92 10.99 8.65 2.86
N TYR A 93 9.80 8.09 2.67
CA TYR A 93 9.33 7.76 1.31
C TYR A 93 8.87 9.01 0.57
N ARG A 94 9.28 9.12 -0.69
CA ARG A 94 8.89 10.20 -1.59
C ARG A 94 8.01 9.63 -2.70
N PRO A 95 6.73 10.06 -2.81
CA PRO A 95 5.87 9.63 -3.91
C PRO A 95 6.48 9.99 -5.27
N LEU A 96 6.35 9.09 -6.25
CA LEU A 96 6.71 9.35 -7.64
C LEU A 96 5.73 10.39 -8.20
N GLY A 97 6.12 11.66 -8.12
CA GLY A 97 5.30 12.81 -8.54
C GLY A 97 5.39 14.03 -7.62
N SER A 98 6.00 13.92 -6.44
CA SER A 98 6.16 15.06 -5.55
C SER A 98 7.34 15.96 -5.97
N PRO A 99 7.11 17.26 -6.25
CA PRO A 99 8.19 18.20 -6.54
C PRO A 99 9.18 18.24 -5.38
N ALA A 100 10.46 18.42 -5.70
CA ALA A 100 11.50 18.50 -4.68
C ALA A 100 11.21 19.66 -3.74
N PRO A 101 11.45 19.51 -2.42
CA PRO A 101 11.46 20.68 -1.56
C PRO A 101 12.52 21.64 -2.11
N LEU A 102 12.10 22.85 -2.43
CA LEU A 102 13.00 23.94 -2.77
C LEU A 102 13.89 24.15 -1.53
N ALA A 103 15.18 23.87 -1.71
CA ALA A 103 16.23 24.15 -0.74
C ALA A 103 16.43 25.65 -0.56
#